data_AF-A0AAV6UNI2-F1
#
_entry.id   AF-A0AAV6UNI2-F1
#
_cell.length_a   1.000
_cell.length_b   1.000
_cell.length_c   1.000
_cell.angle_alpha   90.00
_cell.angle_beta   90.00
_cell.angle_gamma   90.00
#
_symmetry.space_group_name_H-M   'P 1'
#
loop_
_entity.id
_entity.type
_entity.pdbx_description
1 polymer ?
#
loop_
_entity_poly.entity_id
_entity_poly.type
_entity_poly.pdbx_seq_one_letter_code
_entity_poly.pdbx_strand_id
1 'polypeptide(L)'
;MVSLPPCFDYIHLPDDGEWKRFRVKDIRDEESVKAWVNKYEGETKTTWRVLRTFPSSGKYNVYKIHYRCCHKTDRRVKDIRIRSTKHTGCEAKLQITVNRFKDDGVNQDAQIIKSHPCVVKLNAHHNHTINTAEALKYRDVDPTVKEKLLNLFHVGHNPASALKSHKSELMIEKGKDYYQAAADGKWMPTADFVRKLFDKEFTKTYGSICSEKRNESVINLLSKAFLSVSVRKFVC
;
A
#
# COMPACT_ATOMS: atom_id res chain seq x y z
N MET A 1 11.30 12.66 21.07
CA MET A 1 11.81 13.17 19.77
C MET A 1 11.36 12.24 18.68
N VAL A 2 10.68 12.72 17.63
CA VAL A 2 10.46 11.90 16.44
C VAL A 2 11.74 11.95 15.59
N SER A 3 12.30 10.79 15.28
CA SER A 3 13.47 10.61 14.42
C SER A 3 13.10 9.58 13.35
N LEU A 4 13.80 9.59 12.22
CA LEU A 4 13.67 8.47 11.29
C LEU A 4 14.24 7.20 11.94
N PRO A 5 13.72 6.01 11.59
CA PRO A 5 14.27 4.75 12.07
C PRO A 5 15.78 4.62 11.81
N PRO A 6 16.55 3.92 12.68
CA PRO A 6 18.01 3.83 12.56
C PRO A 6 18.51 3.18 11.26
N CYS A 7 17.66 2.44 10.57
CA CYS A 7 17.98 1.77 9.31
C CYS A 7 18.05 2.71 8.08
N PHE A 8 17.88 4.01 8.28
CA PHE A 8 17.98 5.03 7.26
C PHE A 8 19.23 5.89 7.49
N ASP A 9 19.98 6.12 6.42
CA ASP A 9 21.09 7.08 6.42
C ASP A 9 20.54 8.48 6.10
N TYR A 10 20.60 9.38 7.09
CA TYR A 10 20.04 10.72 6.97
C TYR A 10 20.81 11.77 7.76
N ILE A 11 20.73 13.01 7.25
CA ILE A 11 21.18 14.22 7.92
C ILE A 11 19.97 14.97 8.45
N HIS A 12 19.99 15.35 9.73
CA HIS A 12 18.95 16.19 10.32
C HIS A 12 19.12 17.64 9.83
N LEU A 13 18.05 18.24 9.34
CA LEU A 13 17.99 19.67 9.02
C LEU A 13 17.32 20.43 10.16
N PRO A 14 17.50 21.75 10.29
CA PRO A 14 16.76 22.54 11.27
C PRO A 14 15.25 22.31 11.16
N ASP A 15 14.61 22.10 12.31
CA ASP A 15 13.16 21.90 12.40
C ASP A 15 12.41 23.16 11.92
N ASP A 16 11.25 22.95 11.30
CA ASP A 16 10.41 23.98 10.67
C ASP A 16 9.06 23.96 11.38
N GLY A 17 9.05 24.53 12.60
CA GLY A 17 7.91 24.43 13.52
C GLY A 17 7.63 22.98 13.92
N GLU A 18 6.43 22.49 13.60
CA GLU A 18 6.02 21.10 13.84
C GLU A 18 6.64 20.09 12.86
N TRP A 19 7.30 20.58 11.80
CA TRP A 19 7.87 19.73 10.77
C TRP A 19 9.31 19.39 11.07
N LYS A 20 9.57 18.08 11.10
CA LYS A 20 10.91 17.55 11.14
C LYS A 20 11.44 17.35 9.74
N ARG A 21 12.69 17.73 9.53
CA ARG A 21 13.29 17.77 8.20
C ARG A 21 14.54 16.93 8.16
N PHE A 22 14.62 16.07 7.16
CA PHE A 22 15.73 15.14 6.98
C PHE A 22 16.19 15.16 5.54
N ARG A 23 17.49 15.02 5.32
CA ARG A 23 18.06 14.69 4.01
C ARG A 23 18.46 13.23 3.99
N VAL A 24 17.90 12.45 3.08
CA VAL A 24 18.12 11.00 2.97
C VAL A 24 19.05 10.71 1.81
N LYS A 25 19.98 9.79 2.05
CA LYS A 25 21.00 9.37 1.09
C LYS A 25 20.42 8.52 -0.05
N ASP A 26 21.05 8.60 -1.23
CA ASP A 26 20.84 7.68 -2.36
C ASP A 26 19.42 7.57 -2.95
N ILE A 27 18.53 8.53 -2.67
CA ILE A 27 17.18 8.58 -3.27
C ILE A 27 17.12 9.66 -4.35
N ARG A 28 17.16 9.25 -5.63
CA ARG A 28 17.33 10.16 -6.78
C ARG A 28 16.16 10.20 -7.77
N ASP A 29 15.26 9.25 -7.68
CA ASP A 29 14.19 9.03 -8.64
C ASP A 29 12.89 8.62 -7.93
N GLU A 30 11.81 8.51 -8.71
CA GLU A 30 10.49 8.16 -8.19
C GLU A 30 10.43 6.74 -7.62
N GLU A 31 11.13 5.76 -8.22
CA GLU A 31 11.10 4.37 -7.80
C GLU A 31 11.81 4.19 -6.46
N SER A 32 12.98 4.81 -6.31
CA SER A 32 13.73 4.90 -5.05
C SER A 32 12.89 5.54 -3.94
N VAL A 33 12.10 6.57 -4.25
CA VAL A 33 11.18 7.17 -3.27
C VAL A 33 10.08 6.18 -2.87
N LYS A 34 9.47 5.47 -3.82
CA LYS A 34 8.42 4.46 -3.52
C LYS A 34 8.97 3.33 -2.66
N ALA A 35 10.17 2.83 -2.97
CA ALA A 35 10.84 1.80 -2.18
C ALA A 35 11.14 2.29 -0.76
N TRP A 36 11.64 3.52 -0.62
CA TRP A 36 11.89 4.13 0.68
C TRP A 36 10.61 4.28 1.51
N VAL A 37 9.50 4.73 0.90
CA VAL A 37 8.21 4.85 1.59
C VAL A 37 7.72 3.48 2.06
N ASN A 38 7.80 2.44 1.23
CA ASN A 38 7.42 1.08 1.64
C ASN A 38 8.25 0.58 2.83
N LYS A 39 9.57 0.79 2.80
CA LYS A 39 10.45 0.45 3.93
C LYS A 39 10.04 1.24 5.18
N TYR A 40 9.81 2.53 5.06
CA TYR A 40 9.41 3.40 6.17
C TYR A 40 8.06 2.99 6.78
N GLU A 41 7.08 2.62 5.96
CA GLU A 41 5.79 2.07 6.39
C GLU A 41 5.93 0.71 7.09
N GLY A 42 6.90 -0.10 6.67
CA GLY A 42 7.27 -1.36 7.32
C GLY A 42 7.72 -1.13 8.76
N GLU A 43 8.72 -0.26 8.94
CA GLU A 43 9.34 0.04 10.24
C GLU A 43 8.41 0.77 11.20
N THR A 44 7.72 1.80 10.70
CA THR A 44 6.86 2.64 11.56
C THR A 44 5.47 2.07 11.76
N LYS A 45 5.13 1.00 11.02
CA LYS A 45 3.78 0.41 10.92
C LYS A 45 2.68 1.43 10.57
N THR A 46 3.05 2.53 9.94
CA THR A 46 2.12 3.53 9.42
C THR A 46 1.78 3.24 7.96
N THR A 47 0.67 3.79 7.47
CA THR A 47 0.32 3.73 6.04
C THR A 47 0.01 5.12 5.54
N TRP A 48 0.67 5.50 4.46
CA TRP A 48 0.67 6.81 3.85
C TRP A 48 -0.06 6.75 2.50
N ARG A 49 -1.08 7.60 2.35
CA ARG A 49 -1.83 7.74 1.11
C ARG A 49 -1.40 9.01 0.39
N VAL A 50 -1.31 8.93 -0.92
CA VAL A 50 -0.99 10.10 -1.75
C VAL A 50 -2.04 11.19 -1.52
N LEU A 51 -1.59 12.34 -1.02
CA LEU A 51 -2.39 13.54 -0.84
C LEU A 51 -2.40 14.38 -2.11
N ARG A 52 -1.22 14.60 -2.70
CA ARG A 52 -1.05 15.39 -3.90
C ARG A 52 0.25 14.99 -4.59
N THR A 53 0.18 14.84 -5.91
CA THR A 53 1.35 14.73 -6.79
C THR A 53 1.63 16.09 -7.43
N PHE A 54 2.87 16.30 -7.86
CA PHE A 54 3.27 17.53 -8.53
C PHE A 54 3.83 17.16 -9.90
N PRO A 55 3.51 17.92 -10.96
CA PRO A 55 4.12 17.70 -12.26
C PRO A 55 5.63 17.95 -12.16
N SER A 56 6.42 17.15 -12.89
CA SER A 56 7.86 17.36 -12.97
C SER A 56 8.10 18.62 -13.82
N SER A 57 8.32 19.75 -13.16
CA SER A 57 8.64 21.02 -13.82
C SER A 57 10.11 21.10 -14.24
N GLY A 58 10.94 20.11 -13.87
CA GLY A 58 12.34 19.92 -14.30
C GLY A 58 13.35 20.99 -13.84
N LYS A 59 12.87 22.15 -13.34
CA LYS A 59 13.70 23.32 -13.04
C LYS A 59 14.49 23.19 -11.73
N TYR A 60 13.87 22.66 -10.68
CA TYR A 60 14.46 22.59 -9.34
C TYR A 60 14.37 21.20 -8.71
N ASN A 61 13.25 20.50 -8.90
CA ASN A 61 13.01 19.20 -8.31
C ASN A 61 12.78 18.18 -9.42
N VAL A 62 13.33 16.98 -9.25
CA VAL A 62 13.07 15.83 -10.12
C VAL A 62 11.70 15.25 -9.82
N TYR A 63 11.41 15.08 -8.53
CA TYR A 63 10.19 14.46 -8.04
C TYR A 63 9.71 15.14 -6.76
N LYS A 64 8.39 15.28 -6.62
CA LYS A 64 7.77 15.80 -5.39
C LYS A 64 6.43 15.15 -5.17
N ILE A 65 6.20 14.67 -3.95
CA ILE A 65 4.96 14.04 -3.55
C ILE A 65 4.62 14.34 -2.10
N HIS A 66 3.34 14.58 -1.83
CA HIS A 66 2.82 14.74 -0.49
C HIS A 66 1.92 13.56 -0.15
N TYR A 67 2.07 13.04 1.06
CA TYR A 67 1.29 11.97 1.63
C TYR A 67 0.49 12.45 2.86
N ARG A 68 -0.58 11.72 3.16
CA ARG A 68 -1.42 11.84 4.36
C ARG A 68 -1.55 10.49 5.03
N CYS A 69 -1.81 10.46 6.33
CA CYS A 69 -2.14 9.21 7.02
C CYS A 69 -3.40 8.53 6.41
N CYS A 70 -3.43 7.19 6.41
CA CYS A 70 -4.57 6.41 5.95
C CYS A 70 -5.87 6.66 6.74
N HIS A 71 -5.77 7.11 8.00
CA HIS A 71 -6.91 7.50 8.85
C HIS A 71 -7.49 8.88 8.49
N LYS A 72 -6.90 9.60 7.54
CA LYS A 72 -7.48 10.79 6.94
C LYS A 72 -8.20 10.41 5.63
N THR A 73 -9.38 9.79 5.77
CA THR A 73 -10.24 9.40 4.64
C THR A 73 -11.05 10.60 4.11
N ASP A 74 -11.71 10.44 2.96
CA ASP A 74 -12.20 11.52 2.07
C ASP A 74 -12.99 12.67 2.75
N ARG A 75 -12.76 13.89 2.24
CA ARG A 75 -13.34 15.17 2.63
C ARG A 75 -14.74 15.42 2.07
N ARG A 76 -15.20 14.60 1.10
CA ARG A 76 -16.49 14.80 0.41
C ARG A 76 -17.71 14.53 1.30
N VAL A 77 -17.57 13.66 2.29
CA VAL A 77 -18.66 13.31 3.22
C VAL A 77 -18.64 14.27 4.40
N LYS A 78 -19.56 15.25 4.37
CA LYS A 78 -19.76 16.22 5.46
C LYS A 78 -20.57 15.64 6.62
N ASP A 79 -21.49 14.71 6.34
CA ASP A 79 -22.30 14.07 7.38
C ASP A 79 -21.43 13.07 8.18
N ILE A 80 -21.30 13.34 9.48
CA ILE A 80 -20.55 12.52 10.43
C ILE A 80 -21.13 11.10 10.51
N ARG A 81 -22.44 10.92 10.33
CA ARG A 81 -23.12 9.60 10.39
C ARG A 81 -22.76 8.68 9.24
N ILE A 82 -22.34 9.24 8.11
CA ILE A 82 -21.96 8.50 6.89
C ILE A 82 -20.44 8.28 6.84
N ARG A 83 -19.71 8.97 7.72
CA ARG A 83 -18.24 8.95 7.73
C ARG A 83 -17.74 7.59 8.22
N SER A 84 -16.77 7.04 7.50
CA SER A 84 -16.12 5.79 7.89
C SER A 84 -15.51 5.90 9.29
N THR A 85 -15.68 4.86 10.11
CA THR A 85 -15.04 4.71 11.43
C THR A 85 -13.51 4.76 11.36
N LYS A 86 -12.92 4.55 10.17
CA LYS A 86 -11.49 4.74 9.92
C LYS A 86 -11.06 6.22 10.00
N HIS A 87 -11.98 7.16 9.81
CA HIS A 87 -11.67 8.58 9.75
C HIS A 87 -11.48 9.18 11.14
N THR A 88 -10.24 9.48 11.52
CA THR A 88 -9.95 10.17 12.79
C THR A 88 -9.67 11.65 12.61
N GLY A 89 -9.59 12.14 11.37
CA GLY A 89 -9.19 13.53 11.08
C GLY A 89 -7.68 13.77 11.16
N CYS A 90 -6.87 12.72 11.34
CA CYS A 90 -5.42 12.76 11.53
C CYS A 90 -4.68 13.81 10.68
N GLU A 91 -3.82 14.58 11.32
CA GLU A 91 -3.06 15.69 10.71
C GLU A 91 -1.68 15.31 10.21
N ALA A 92 -1.22 14.10 10.57
CA ALA A 92 0.06 13.57 10.14
C ALA A 92 0.22 13.61 8.61
N LYS A 93 1.37 14.15 8.20
CA LYS A 93 1.74 14.39 6.79
C LYS A 93 3.19 14.05 6.57
N LEU A 94 3.47 13.51 5.40
CA LEU A 94 4.82 13.19 4.95
C LEU A 94 5.01 13.84 3.58
N GLN A 95 6.03 14.69 3.44
CA GLN A 95 6.36 15.32 2.17
C GLN A 95 7.75 14.85 1.75
N ILE A 96 7.87 14.43 0.50
CA ILE A 96 9.14 13.99 -0.05
C ILE A 96 9.42 14.81 -1.30
N THR A 97 10.61 15.38 -1.34
CA THR A 97 11.09 16.17 -2.49
C THR A 97 12.48 15.67 -2.85
N VAL A 98 12.64 15.24 -4.10
CA VAL A 98 13.95 14.89 -4.67
C VAL A 98 14.44 16.08 -5.46
N ASN A 99 15.52 16.68 -4.97
CA ASN A 99 16.10 17.86 -5.60
C ASN A 99 16.93 17.45 -6.81
N ARG A 100 16.91 18.28 -7.85
CA ARG A 100 17.82 18.14 -8.98
C ARG A 100 19.20 18.63 -8.56
N PHE A 101 20.22 17.84 -8.89
CA PHE A 101 21.61 18.29 -8.79
C PHE A 101 22.04 18.96 -10.09
N LYS A 102 22.82 20.04 -10.00
CA LYS A 102 23.56 20.65 -11.11
C LYS A 102 25.04 20.44 -10.80
N ASP A 103 25.79 19.87 -11.73
CA ASP A 103 27.19 19.48 -11.52
C ASP A 103 28.12 20.67 -11.23
N ASP A 104 27.69 21.90 -11.52
CA ASP A 104 28.51 23.11 -11.43
C ASP A 104 28.64 23.70 -10.00
N GLY A 105 28.03 23.09 -8.99
CA GLY A 105 27.99 23.62 -7.63
C GLY A 105 29.20 23.24 -6.77
N VAL A 106 30.10 24.20 -6.51
CA VAL A 106 31.30 24.00 -5.66
C VAL A 106 31.00 24.15 -4.15
N ASN A 107 29.88 24.77 -3.78
CA ASN A 107 29.55 25.06 -2.38
C ASN A 107 29.16 23.81 -1.57
N GLN A 108 29.35 23.85 -0.25
CA GLN A 108 29.02 22.76 0.68
C GLN A 108 27.57 22.26 0.53
N ASP A 109 26.61 23.17 0.32
CA ASP A 109 25.20 22.80 0.08
C ASP A 109 25.02 21.96 -1.19
N ALA A 110 25.77 22.24 -2.25
CA ALA A 110 25.72 21.46 -3.48
C ALA A 110 26.29 20.06 -3.26
N GLN A 111 27.38 19.92 -2.49
CA GLN A 111 27.93 18.61 -2.13
C GLN A 111 26.97 17.79 -1.25
N ILE A 112 26.27 18.43 -0.33
CA ILE A 112 25.23 17.78 0.49
C ILE A 112 24.04 17.36 -0.40
N ILE A 113 23.65 18.16 -1.39
CA ILE A 113 22.61 17.78 -2.36
C ILE A 113 23.06 16.58 -3.21
N LYS A 114 24.35 16.49 -3.58
CA LYS A 114 24.89 15.37 -4.35
C LYS A 114 24.84 14.04 -3.58
N SER A 115 25.15 14.08 -2.29
CA SER A 115 25.14 12.89 -1.40
C SER A 115 23.74 12.55 -0.88
N HIS A 116 22.96 13.55 -0.48
CA HIS A 116 21.62 13.40 0.08
C HIS A 116 20.59 14.27 -0.69
N PRO A 117 20.25 13.89 -1.92
CA PRO A 117 19.39 14.67 -2.81
C PRO A 117 17.93 14.74 -2.36
N CYS A 118 17.48 13.79 -1.54
CA CYS A 118 16.09 13.68 -1.10
C CYS A 118 15.87 14.41 0.22
N VAL A 119 14.91 15.33 0.25
CA VAL A 119 14.42 16.01 1.45
C VAL A 119 13.09 15.40 1.87
N VAL A 120 13.06 14.89 3.09
CA VAL A 120 11.85 14.37 3.75
C VAL A 120 11.41 15.38 4.80
N LYS A 121 10.17 15.87 4.71
CA LYS A 121 9.51 16.61 5.79
C LYS A 121 8.42 15.74 6.42
N LEU A 122 8.49 15.55 7.73
CA LEU A 122 7.55 14.72 8.48
C LEU A 122 6.87 15.56 9.56
N ASN A 123 5.54 15.59 9.52
CA ASN A 123 4.70 15.94 10.65
C ASN A 123 4.09 14.62 11.17
N ALA A 124 4.56 14.19 12.33
CA ALA A 124 4.19 12.90 12.94
C ALA A 124 3.09 13.04 14.01
N HIS A 125 2.29 14.11 13.97
CA HIS A 125 1.17 14.29 14.88
C HIS A 125 -0.02 13.39 14.49
N HIS A 126 0.01 12.16 15.02
CA HIS A 126 -1.10 11.23 14.96
C HIS A 126 -2.04 11.45 16.15
N ASN A 127 -3.35 11.54 15.88
CA ASN A 127 -4.39 11.61 16.90
C ASN A 127 -5.05 10.24 17.15
N HIS A 128 -4.38 9.18 16.72
CA HIS A 128 -4.81 7.80 16.87
C HIS A 128 -3.58 6.95 17.17
N THR A 129 -3.79 5.78 17.76
CA THR A 129 -2.73 4.80 17.97
C THR A 129 -2.20 4.27 16.64
N ILE A 130 -0.90 4.04 16.53
CA ILE A 130 -0.27 3.54 15.28
C ILE A 130 0.17 2.07 15.37
N ASN A 131 0.38 1.53 16.57
CA ASN A 131 0.91 0.17 16.80
C ASN A 131 -0.06 -0.67 17.65
N THR A 132 -1.35 -0.59 17.34
CA THR A 132 -2.41 -1.41 17.96
C THR A 132 -3.15 -2.17 16.87
N ALA A 133 -3.71 -3.33 17.20
CA ALA A 133 -4.48 -4.14 16.25
C ALA A 133 -5.60 -3.33 15.54
N GLU A 134 -6.22 -2.40 16.26
CA GLU A 134 -7.26 -1.53 15.72
C GLU A 134 -6.76 -0.62 14.58
N ALA A 135 -5.53 -0.13 14.67
CA ALA A 135 -4.91 0.68 13.62
C ALA A 135 -4.33 -0.19 12.50
N LEU A 136 -3.65 -1.28 12.87
CA LEU A 136 -2.95 -2.15 11.93
C LEU A 136 -3.90 -2.85 10.94
N LYS A 137 -5.15 -3.15 11.33
CA LYS A 137 -6.16 -3.74 10.43
C LYS A 137 -6.45 -2.90 9.17
N TYR A 138 -6.11 -1.61 9.18
CA TYR A 138 -6.35 -0.68 8.08
C TYR A 138 -5.13 -0.45 7.17
N ARG A 139 -4.01 -1.13 7.44
CA ARG A 139 -2.83 -1.14 6.58
C ARG A 139 -3.15 -1.75 5.22
N ASP A 140 -2.36 -1.38 4.22
CA ASP A 140 -2.50 -1.98 2.90
C ASP A 140 -2.01 -3.41 2.90
N VAL A 141 -2.82 -4.29 2.31
CA VAL A 141 -2.47 -5.69 2.07
C VAL A 141 -1.21 -5.75 1.19
N ASP A 142 -0.27 -6.56 1.61
CA ASP A 142 1.01 -6.75 0.93
C ASP A 142 0.80 -7.25 -0.52
N PRO A 143 1.57 -6.76 -1.51
CA PRO A 143 1.47 -7.23 -2.89
C PRO A 143 1.60 -8.76 -3.02
N THR A 144 2.47 -9.39 -2.25
CA THR A 144 2.67 -10.85 -2.29
C THR A 144 1.42 -11.61 -1.85
N VAL A 145 0.74 -11.12 -0.82
CA VAL A 145 -0.54 -11.69 -0.35
C VAL A 145 -1.64 -11.49 -1.38
N LYS A 146 -1.68 -10.33 -2.04
CA LYS A 146 -2.64 -10.09 -3.14
C LYS A 146 -2.42 -11.06 -4.29
N GLU A 147 -1.18 -11.25 -4.71
CA GLU A 147 -0.82 -12.18 -5.78
C GLU A 147 -1.19 -13.62 -5.42
N LYS A 148 -0.91 -14.04 -4.18
CA LYS A 148 -1.32 -15.34 -3.67
C LYS A 148 -2.83 -15.56 -3.76
N LEU A 149 -3.62 -14.57 -3.36
CA LEU A 149 -5.08 -14.62 -3.46
C LEU A 149 -5.55 -14.70 -4.93
N LEU A 150 -4.93 -13.93 -5.83
CA LEU A 150 -5.23 -13.98 -7.26
C LEU A 150 -4.94 -15.38 -7.83
N ASN A 151 -3.81 -15.98 -7.47
CA ASN A 151 -3.47 -17.34 -7.88
C ASN A 151 -4.51 -18.36 -7.40
N LEU A 152 -5.00 -18.23 -6.16
CA LEU A 152 -6.08 -19.07 -5.65
C LEU A 152 -7.37 -18.91 -6.46
N PHE A 153 -7.71 -17.69 -6.87
CA PHE A 153 -8.88 -17.44 -7.73
C PHE A 153 -8.73 -18.10 -9.10
N HIS A 154 -7.54 -18.04 -9.70
CA HIS A 154 -7.26 -18.68 -10.99
C HIS A 154 -7.37 -20.21 -10.94
N VAL A 155 -7.10 -20.83 -9.77
CA VAL A 155 -7.31 -22.27 -9.54
C VAL A 155 -8.77 -22.61 -9.23
N GLY A 156 -9.66 -21.61 -9.13
CA GLY A 156 -11.10 -21.78 -8.96
C GLY A 156 -11.60 -21.60 -7.52
N HIS A 157 -10.78 -21.07 -6.60
CA HIS A 157 -11.27 -20.72 -5.28
C HIS A 157 -12.23 -19.53 -5.34
N ASN A 158 -13.35 -19.65 -4.63
CA ASN A 158 -14.19 -18.50 -4.29
C ASN A 158 -13.53 -17.64 -3.18
N PRO A 159 -13.97 -16.39 -2.95
CA PRO A 159 -13.36 -15.49 -1.96
C PRO A 159 -13.24 -16.07 -0.55
N ALA A 160 -14.26 -16.79 -0.08
CA ALA A 160 -14.27 -17.37 1.27
C ALA A 160 -13.27 -18.52 1.39
N SER A 161 -13.22 -19.39 0.38
CA SER A 161 -12.28 -20.50 0.29
C SER A 161 -10.84 -20.01 0.18
N ALA A 162 -10.57 -19.02 -0.69
CA ALA A 162 -9.24 -18.43 -0.83
C ALA A 162 -8.74 -17.78 0.46
N LEU A 163 -9.60 -17.02 1.15
CA LEU A 163 -9.25 -16.42 2.44
C LEU A 163 -8.99 -17.49 3.51
N LYS A 164 -9.77 -18.58 3.53
CA LYS A 164 -9.55 -19.70 4.45
C LYS A 164 -8.21 -20.39 4.18
N SER A 165 -7.88 -20.65 2.92
CA SER A 165 -6.58 -21.23 2.52
C SER A 165 -5.43 -20.32 2.97
N HIS A 166 -5.49 -19.03 2.66
CA HIS A 166 -4.48 -18.05 3.07
C HIS A 166 -4.32 -18.00 4.60
N LYS A 167 -5.44 -18.04 5.34
CA LYS A 167 -5.43 -18.07 6.81
C LYS A 167 -4.69 -19.29 7.35
N SER A 168 -4.95 -20.48 6.80
CA SER A 168 -4.28 -21.72 7.21
C SER A 168 -2.79 -21.68 6.92
N GLU A 169 -2.40 -21.21 5.73
CA GLU A 169 -1.00 -21.07 5.35
C GLU A 169 -0.27 -20.06 6.24
N LEU A 170 -0.88 -18.91 6.54
CA LEU A 170 -0.32 -17.91 7.43
C LEU A 170 -0.12 -18.46 8.86
N MET A 171 -1.03 -19.31 9.32
CA MET A 171 -0.91 -19.99 10.62
C MET A 171 0.28 -20.95 10.66
N ILE A 172 0.50 -21.71 9.59
CA ILE A 172 1.66 -22.60 9.45
C ILE A 172 2.95 -21.78 9.38
N GLU A 173 2.99 -20.73 8.57
CA GLU A 173 4.19 -19.92 8.34
C GLU A 173 4.65 -19.16 9.60
N LYS A 174 3.71 -18.55 10.33
CA LYS A 174 4.04 -17.70 11.49
C LYS A 174 4.05 -18.45 12.81
N GLY A 175 3.40 -19.61 12.90
CA GLY A 175 3.35 -20.42 14.13
C GLY A 175 2.90 -19.60 15.34
N LYS A 176 3.82 -19.37 16.29
CA LYS A 176 3.55 -18.62 17.53
C LYS A 176 3.19 -17.15 17.30
N ASP A 177 3.73 -16.53 16.24
CA ASP A 177 3.50 -15.12 15.92
C ASP A 177 2.23 -14.91 15.06
N TYR A 178 1.47 -15.99 14.82
CA TYR A 178 0.27 -15.95 13.99
C TYR A 178 -0.71 -14.86 14.41
N TYR A 179 -1.03 -14.75 15.70
CA TYR A 179 -2.03 -13.79 16.18
C TYR A 179 -1.59 -12.34 15.94
N GLN A 180 -0.29 -12.04 16.02
CA GLN A 180 0.23 -10.71 15.73
C GLN A 180 0.15 -10.40 14.24
N ALA A 181 0.52 -11.36 13.38
CA ALA A 181 0.39 -11.22 11.93
C ALA A 181 -1.08 -11.11 11.49
N ALA A 182 -1.98 -11.89 12.11
CA ALA A 182 -3.40 -11.90 11.81
C ALA A 182 -4.12 -10.60 12.20
N ALA A 183 -3.58 -9.87 13.18
CA ALA A 183 -4.09 -8.55 13.57
C ALA A 183 -3.67 -7.43 12.61
N ASP A 184 -2.68 -7.68 11.74
CA ASP A 184 -2.17 -6.70 10.78
C ASP A 184 -2.81 -6.88 9.41
N GLY A 185 -3.50 -5.84 8.94
CA GLY A 185 -4.16 -5.83 7.62
C GLY A 185 -3.18 -6.02 6.45
N LYS A 186 -1.88 -5.77 6.66
CA LYS A 186 -0.82 -6.06 5.68
C LYS A 186 -0.76 -7.55 5.33
N TRP A 187 -0.85 -8.41 6.34
CA TRP A 187 -0.73 -9.87 6.18
C TRP A 187 -2.08 -10.56 6.12
N MET A 188 -3.08 -10.04 6.85
CA MET A 188 -4.41 -10.62 6.94
C MET A 188 -5.46 -9.68 6.32
N PRO A 189 -5.80 -9.88 5.03
CA PRO A 189 -6.81 -9.08 4.37
C PRO A 189 -8.20 -9.32 4.97
N THR A 190 -9.04 -8.28 4.95
CA THR A 190 -10.44 -8.40 5.36
C THR A 190 -11.26 -9.16 4.31
N ALA A 191 -12.33 -9.85 4.73
CA ALA A 191 -13.22 -10.56 3.81
C ALA A 191 -13.79 -9.65 2.71
N ASP A 192 -14.13 -8.40 3.05
CA ASP A 192 -14.61 -7.42 2.08
C ASP A 192 -13.53 -7.06 1.04
N PHE A 193 -12.27 -6.93 1.46
CA PHE A 193 -11.15 -6.72 0.54
C PHE A 193 -11.01 -7.89 -0.45
N VAL A 194 -11.01 -9.14 0.06
CA VAL A 194 -10.87 -10.34 -0.78
C VAL A 194 -12.02 -10.45 -1.78
N ARG A 195 -13.25 -10.20 -1.34
CA ARG A 195 -14.43 -10.17 -2.23
C ARG A 195 -14.27 -9.13 -3.34
N LYS A 196 -13.90 -7.89 -3.00
CA LYS A 196 -13.69 -6.82 -3.98
C LYS A 196 -12.55 -7.13 -4.95
N LEU A 197 -11.48 -7.78 -4.46
CA LEU A 197 -10.37 -8.21 -5.30
C LEU A 197 -10.83 -9.27 -6.31
N PHE A 198 -11.59 -10.26 -5.86
CA PHE A 198 -12.18 -11.29 -6.72
C PHE A 198 -13.12 -10.67 -7.76
N ASP A 199 -14.06 -9.83 -7.34
CA ASP A 199 -15.00 -9.18 -8.25
C ASP A 199 -14.27 -8.37 -9.32
N LYS A 200 -13.19 -7.67 -8.94
CA LYS A 200 -12.35 -6.90 -9.87
C LYS A 200 -11.66 -7.81 -10.89
N GLU A 201 -11.02 -8.89 -10.45
CA GLU A 201 -10.33 -9.80 -11.37
C GLU A 201 -11.33 -10.56 -12.25
N PHE A 202 -12.44 -11.03 -11.68
CA PHE A 202 -13.49 -11.71 -12.41
C PHE A 202 -14.13 -10.81 -13.47
N THR A 203 -14.42 -9.55 -13.14
CA THR A 203 -14.95 -8.57 -14.10
C THR A 203 -13.95 -8.27 -15.21
N LYS A 204 -12.66 -8.27 -14.91
CA LYS A 204 -11.59 -8.07 -15.89
C LYS A 204 -11.47 -9.28 -16.84
N THR A 205 -11.62 -10.50 -16.34
CA THR A 205 -11.52 -11.74 -17.15
C THR A 205 -12.78 -12.02 -17.96
N TYR A 206 -13.96 -11.79 -17.39
CA TYR A 206 -15.25 -12.23 -17.96
C TYR A 206 -16.20 -11.08 -18.32
N GLY A 207 -15.83 -9.83 -18.06
CA GLY A 207 -16.70 -8.66 -18.24
C GLY A 207 -17.68 -8.45 -17.09
N SER A 208 -18.45 -7.36 -17.19
CA SER A 208 -19.48 -7.01 -16.19
C SER A 208 -20.73 -7.86 -16.38
N ILE A 209 -20.92 -8.88 -15.53
CA ILE A 209 -22.13 -9.71 -15.53
C ILE A 209 -23.07 -9.22 -14.43
N CYS A 210 -24.30 -8.88 -14.80
CA CYS A 210 -25.40 -8.55 -13.88
C CYS A 210 -25.61 -9.68 -12.86
N SER A 211 -25.86 -9.34 -11.59
CA SER A 211 -25.86 -10.28 -10.45
C SER A 211 -26.75 -11.52 -10.62
N GLU A 212 -27.89 -11.41 -11.31
CA GLU A 212 -28.80 -12.55 -11.54
C GLU A 212 -28.25 -13.56 -12.54
N LYS A 213 -27.47 -13.11 -13.53
CA LYS A 213 -26.87 -13.98 -14.56
C LYS A 213 -25.53 -14.58 -14.14
N ARG A 214 -25.00 -14.19 -12.98
CA ARG A 214 -23.65 -14.55 -12.51
C ARG A 214 -23.56 -16.05 -12.18
N ASN A 215 -24.59 -16.63 -11.57
CA ASN A 215 -24.61 -18.05 -11.22
C ASN A 215 -24.82 -18.95 -12.46
N GLU A 216 -25.76 -18.58 -13.35
CA GLU A 216 -26.00 -19.32 -14.60
C GLU A 216 -24.81 -19.26 -15.56
N SER A 217 -24.10 -18.13 -15.62
CA SER A 217 -22.93 -17.98 -16.49
C SER A 217 -21.74 -18.78 -15.98
N VAL A 218 -21.54 -18.87 -14.65
CA VAL A 218 -20.48 -19.70 -14.06
C VAL A 218 -20.78 -21.19 -14.29
N ILE A 219 -22.03 -21.62 -14.13
CA ILE A 219 -22.45 -23.01 -14.43
C ILE A 219 -22.24 -23.33 -15.92
N ASN A 220 -22.61 -22.41 -16.82
CA ASN A 220 -22.42 -22.58 -18.27
C ASN A 220 -20.95 -22.51 -18.72
N LEU A 221 -20.08 -21.78 -18.01
CA LEU A 221 -18.64 -21.73 -18.30
C LEU A 221 -17.93 -22.98 -17.77
N LEU A 222 -18.29 -23.45 -16.58
CA LEU A 222 -17.78 -24.70 -16.03
C LEU A 222 -18.21 -25.91 -16.88
N SER A 223 -19.45 -25.93 -17.39
CA SER A 223 -19.92 -27.00 -18.28
C SER A 223 -19.18 -27.01 -19.62
N LYS A 224 -18.92 -25.84 -20.22
CA LYS A 224 -18.11 -25.72 -21.45
C LYS A 224 -16.65 -26.13 -21.24
N ALA A 225 -16.04 -25.76 -20.11
CA ALA A 225 -14.68 -26.17 -19.78
C ALA A 225 -14.58 -27.70 -19.57
N PHE A 226 -15.54 -28.31 -18.87
CA PHE A 226 -15.61 -29.77 -18.70
C PHE A 226 -15.79 -30.52 -20.02
N LEU A 227 -16.62 -30.01 -20.93
CA LEU A 227 -16.79 -30.60 -22.27
C LEU A 227 -15.49 -30.55 -23.09
N SER A 228 -14.73 -29.46 -23.00
CA SER A 228 -13.44 -29.34 -23.72
C SER A 228 -12.35 -30.31 -23.21
N VAL A 229 -12.39 -30.68 -21.93
CA VAL A 229 -11.47 -31.66 -21.33
C VAL A 229 -11.87 -33.09 -21.70
N SER A 230 -13.17 -33.36 -21.83
CA SER A 230 -13.66 -34.70 -22.21
C SER A 230 -13.38 -35.04 -23.68
N VAL A 231 -13.38 -34.06 -24.59
CA VAL A 231 -13.06 -34.28 -26.01
C VAL A 231 -11.57 -34.60 -26.23
N ARG A 232 -10.67 -34.13 -25.35
CA ARG A 232 -9.22 -34.44 -25.43
C ARG A 232 -8.84 -35.85 -24.95
N LYS A 233 -9.76 -36.62 -24.34
CA LYS A 233 -9.51 -38.01 -23.90
C LYS A 233 -9.97 -39.08 -24.89
N PHE A 234 -10.51 -38.70 -26.06
CA PHE A 234 -10.93 -39.62 -27.13
C PHE A 234 -10.26 -39.27 -28.46
N VAL A 235 -8.93 -39.17 -28.45
CA VAL A 235 -8.10 -39.27 -29.67
C VAL A 235 -6.88 -40.10 -29.31
N CYS A 236 -7.06 -41.42 -29.29
CA CYS A 236 -6.01 -42.43 -29.47
C CYS A 236 -6.56 -43.44 -30.46
#